data_AF-A0AAW0BSF4-F1
#
_entry.id   AF-A0AAW0BSF4-F1
#
_cell.length_a   1.000
_cell.length_b   1.000
_cell.length_c   1.000
_cell.angle_alpha   90.00
_cell.angle_beta   90.00
_cell.angle_gamma   90.00
#
_symmetry.space_group_name_H-M   'P 1'
#
loop_
_entity.id
_entity.type
_entity.pdbx_description
1 polymer ?
#
loop_
_entity_poly.entity_id
_entity_poly.type
_entity_poly.pdbx_seq_one_letter_code
_entity_poly.pdbx_strand_id
1 'polypeptide(L)'
;MKFSAFAPLAVALSFAASISAGSVHRRQDVEPHDRVDWSQHQFQAPNPTDARGPCPGLNTLANHGFLPRSGKNITIPAVLKAGLEGFNVHRDLLILAAKAGLLASDLDDQFSLADIALHGNIEHDASISRQDRDLGSNVVFNEEIYTTLANSNPGVDYYNTTSAGQVQQARMEQSRAANPNFRNTIKEFQIRTRESALYLSVMGDPETGIAPKKFVNIMFREERLPLAEGWRIPKVQSDSRTDSKLFAAIFRGSGWTPEPNQCPWVTLAQGAPEDPVNDGSIL
;
A
#
# COMPACT_ATOMS: atom_id res chain seq x y z
N MET A 1 -35.87 -42.24 -47.08
CA MET A 1 -35.61 -40.93 -46.44
C MET A 1 -34.13 -40.85 -46.13
N LYS A 2 -33.38 -40.01 -46.85
CA LYS A 2 -31.93 -39.87 -46.72
C LYS A 2 -31.63 -38.76 -45.71
N PHE A 3 -30.79 -39.07 -44.72
CA PHE A 3 -30.28 -38.11 -43.74
C PHE A 3 -29.33 -37.12 -44.44
N SER A 4 -29.61 -35.82 -44.31
CA SER A 4 -28.72 -34.75 -44.77
C SER A 4 -27.77 -34.40 -43.64
N ALA A 5 -26.47 -34.48 -43.91
CA ALA A 5 -25.40 -34.17 -42.97
C ALA A 5 -25.32 -32.66 -42.69
N PHE A 6 -25.17 -32.30 -41.42
CA PHE A 6 -24.82 -30.94 -41.00
C PHE A 6 -23.39 -30.61 -41.47
N ALA A 7 -23.26 -29.58 -42.30
CA ALA A 7 -21.97 -28.98 -42.65
C ALA A 7 -21.50 -28.08 -41.48
N PRO A 8 -20.24 -28.18 -41.02
CA PRO A 8 -19.73 -27.25 -40.03
C PRO A 8 -19.43 -25.90 -40.71
N LEU A 9 -20.01 -24.83 -40.16
CA LEU A 9 -19.74 -23.46 -40.57
C LEU A 9 -18.31 -23.11 -40.10
N ALA A 10 -17.32 -23.25 -40.98
CA ALA A 10 -15.98 -22.74 -40.73
C ALA A 10 -15.98 -21.21 -40.92
N VAL A 11 -16.05 -20.47 -39.81
CA VAL A 11 -15.82 -19.03 -39.82
C VAL A 11 -14.32 -18.79 -39.95
N ALA A 12 -13.86 -18.48 -41.16
CA ALA A 12 -12.52 -17.99 -41.38
C ALA A 12 -12.44 -16.53 -40.89
N LEU A 13 -11.87 -16.30 -39.70
CA LEU A 13 -11.46 -14.95 -39.28
C LEU A 13 -10.26 -14.52 -40.12
N SER A 14 -10.50 -13.69 -41.14
CA SER A 14 -9.45 -12.94 -41.82
C SER A 14 -8.93 -11.84 -40.89
N PHE A 15 -7.74 -12.02 -40.32
CA PHE A 15 -7.01 -10.93 -39.68
C PHE A 15 -6.47 -9.99 -40.76
N ALA A 16 -7.21 -8.92 -41.05
CA ALA A 16 -6.63 -7.77 -41.74
C ALA A 16 -5.72 -7.05 -40.74
N ALA A 17 -4.40 -7.22 -40.88
CA ALA A 17 -3.42 -6.43 -40.15
C ALA A 17 -3.46 -5.00 -40.71
N SER A 18 -4.30 -4.14 -40.12
CA SER A 18 -4.17 -2.70 -40.29
C SER A 18 -2.93 -2.26 -39.51
N ILE A 19 -1.83 -2.03 -40.24
CA ILE A 19 -0.69 -1.27 -39.74
C ILE A 19 -1.20 0.17 -39.58
N SER A 20 -1.79 0.46 -38.42
CA SER A 20 -1.93 1.84 -37.99
C SER A 20 -0.52 2.36 -37.73
N ALA A 21 -0.08 3.30 -38.56
CA ALA A 21 1.11 4.08 -38.29
C ALA A 21 0.96 4.65 -36.89
N GLY A 22 1.78 4.16 -35.96
CA GLY A 22 1.75 4.57 -34.57
C GLY A 22 1.81 6.08 -34.50
N SER A 23 0.74 6.70 -34.03
CA SER A 23 0.83 8.03 -33.46
C SER A 23 1.77 7.88 -32.28
N VAL A 24 3.04 8.26 -32.46
CA VAL A 24 3.98 8.43 -31.37
C VAL A 24 3.32 9.46 -30.45
N HIS A 25 2.62 8.97 -29.42
CA HIS A 25 2.24 9.80 -28.30
C HIS A 25 3.55 10.34 -27.77
N ARG A 26 3.81 11.63 -28.04
CA ARG A 26 4.82 12.40 -27.35
C ARG A 26 4.69 12.04 -25.88
N ARG A 27 5.70 11.37 -25.30
CA ARG A 27 5.80 11.20 -23.84
C ARG A 27 5.50 12.58 -23.26
N GLN A 28 4.53 12.67 -22.34
CA GLN A 28 4.22 13.95 -21.73
C GLN A 28 5.51 14.50 -21.11
N ASP A 29 6.09 15.53 -21.75
CA ASP A 29 7.31 16.24 -21.30
C ASP A 29 7.07 17.03 -20.00
N VAL A 30 5.87 16.92 -19.42
CA VAL A 30 5.47 17.54 -18.16
C VAL A 30 5.78 16.58 -17.02
N GLU A 31 6.56 17.05 -16.05
CA GLU A 31 6.89 16.31 -14.82
C GLU A 31 5.61 15.90 -14.07
N PRO A 32 5.56 14.73 -13.41
CA PRO A 32 4.35 14.24 -12.73
C PRO A 32 3.70 15.26 -11.80
N HIS A 33 4.51 15.99 -11.02
CA HIS A 33 4.04 17.02 -10.09
C HIS A 33 3.33 18.19 -10.78
N ASP A 34 3.75 18.55 -12.00
CA ASP A 34 3.22 19.70 -12.72
C ASP A 34 1.96 19.34 -13.55
N ARG A 35 1.54 18.06 -13.52
CA ARG A 35 0.28 17.60 -14.13
C ARG A 35 -0.93 17.78 -13.19
N VAL A 36 -0.68 18.02 -11.91
CA VAL A 36 -1.71 18.11 -10.87
C VAL A 36 -2.20 19.55 -10.75
N ASP A 37 -3.52 19.74 -10.79
CA ASP A 37 -4.13 21.00 -10.36
C ASP A 37 -4.19 21.04 -8.83
N TRP A 38 -3.13 21.58 -8.21
CA TRP A 38 -3.00 21.67 -6.75
C TRP A 38 -4.10 22.50 -6.08
N SER A 39 -4.84 23.34 -6.83
CA SER A 39 -5.98 24.08 -6.26
C SER A 39 -7.12 23.14 -5.85
N GLN A 40 -7.28 22.00 -6.52
CA GLN A 40 -8.28 20.97 -6.19
C GLN A 40 -7.80 20.01 -5.10
N HIS A 41 -6.49 19.97 -4.85
CA HIS A 41 -5.83 19.01 -3.97
C HIS A 41 -5.22 19.64 -2.72
N GLN A 42 -5.82 20.73 -2.22
CA GLN A 42 -5.45 21.32 -0.94
C GLN A 42 -5.71 20.33 0.21
N PHE A 43 -4.83 20.36 1.21
CA PHE A 43 -5.01 19.59 2.43
C PHE A 43 -6.26 20.07 3.17
N GLN A 44 -7.08 19.12 3.58
CA GLN A 44 -8.16 19.33 4.53
C GLN A 44 -8.10 18.19 5.55
N ALA A 45 -8.03 18.55 6.83
CA ALA A 45 -8.10 17.57 7.90
C ALA A 45 -9.43 16.79 7.81
N PRO A 46 -9.45 15.48 8.10
CA PRO A 46 -10.68 14.70 8.08
C PRO A 46 -11.65 15.22 9.15
N ASN A 47 -12.93 15.28 8.79
CA ASN A 47 -13.99 15.54 9.75
C ASN A 47 -14.27 14.28 10.59
N PRO A 48 -14.93 14.40 11.75
CA PRO A 48 -15.26 13.23 12.60
C PRO A 48 -16.09 12.13 11.91
N THR A 49 -16.80 12.45 10.82
CA THR A 49 -17.62 11.50 10.05
C THR A 49 -16.89 10.84 8.88
N ASP A 50 -15.67 11.29 8.59
CA ASP A 50 -14.86 10.77 7.49
C ASP A 50 -14.12 9.50 7.95
N ALA A 51 -14.11 8.48 7.10
CA ALA A 51 -13.42 7.23 7.37
C ALA A 51 -11.92 7.35 7.06
N ARG A 52 -11.09 6.91 7.99
CA ARG A 52 -9.64 6.76 7.80
C ARG A 52 -9.22 5.38 8.30
N GLY A 53 -8.13 4.87 7.74
CA GLY A 53 -7.62 3.52 7.97
C GLY A 53 -6.21 3.48 8.55
N PRO A 54 -5.59 2.28 8.60
CA PRO A 54 -4.20 2.11 9.01
C PRO A 54 -3.19 2.64 7.99
N CYS A 55 -3.59 2.82 6.72
CA CYS A 55 -2.68 3.21 5.63
C CYS A 55 -2.51 4.74 5.54
N PRO A 56 -1.34 5.29 5.91
CA PRO A 56 -1.13 6.73 5.88
C PRO A 56 -1.11 7.28 4.43
N GLY A 57 -0.72 6.47 3.44
CA GLY A 57 -0.76 6.86 2.03
C GLY A 57 -2.18 7.11 1.52
N LEU A 58 -3.10 6.18 1.76
CA LEU A 58 -4.51 6.33 1.34
C LEU A 58 -5.21 7.44 2.13
N ASN A 59 -4.93 7.55 3.43
CA ASN A 59 -5.43 8.64 4.26
C ASN A 59 -4.97 10.01 3.74
N THR A 60 -3.69 10.13 3.36
CA THR A 60 -3.15 11.33 2.73
C THR A 60 -3.84 11.66 1.41
N LEU A 61 -4.05 10.67 0.54
CA LEU A 61 -4.77 10.86 -0.72
C LEU A 61 -6.21 11.33 -0.50
N ALA A 62 -6.91 10.83 0.52
CA ALA A 62 -8.24 11.31 0.90
C ALA A 62 -8.21 12.72 1.51
N ASN A 63 -7.25 13.04 2.39
CA ASN A 63 -7.07 14.38 2.97
C ASN A 63 -6.72 15.44 1.90
N HIS A 64 -6.21 15.02 0.74
CA HIS A 64 -5.94 15.87 -0.41
C HIS A 64 -6.98 15.71 -1.54
N GLY A 65 -8.06 14.96 -1.35
CA GLY A 65 -9.13 14.84 -2.34
C GLY A 65 -8.77 14.11 -3.64
N PHE A 66 -7.66 13.35 -3.68
CA PHE A 66 -7.38 12.39 -4.76
C PHE A 66 -8.32 11.18 -4.66
N LEU A 67 -8.65 10.80 -3.44
CA LEU A 67 -9.76 9.90 -3.11
C LEU A 67 -10.94 10.71 -2.55
N PRO A 68 -12.16 10.15 -2.51
CA PRO A 68 -13.26 10.78 -1.78
C PRO A 68 -12.82 11.20 -0.38
N ARG A 69 -12.96 12.49 -0.04
CA ARG A 69 -12.52 13.04 1.26
C ARG A 69 -13.18 12.35 2.45
N SER A 70 -14.41 11.87 2.24
CA SER A 70 -15.16 11.06 3.19
C SER A 70 -14.49 9.70 3.52
N GLY A 71 -13.54 9.25 2.69
CA GLY A 71 -12.88 7.95 2.82
C GLY A 71 -13.81 6.76 2.60
N LYS A 72 -14.96 6.95 1.94
CA LYS A 72 -16.01 5.94 1.73
C LYS A 72 -16.25 5.71 0.24
N ASN A 73 -16.87 4.57 -0.10
CA ASN A 73 -17.25 4.20 -1.47
C ASN A 73 -16.06 4.21 -2.45
N ILE A 74 -14.90 3.73 -2.01
CA ILE A 74 -13.68 3.73 -2.80
C ILE A 74 -13.63 2.46 -3.64
N THR A 75 -13.48 2.63 -4.96
CA THR A 75 -13.33 1.53 -5.91
C THR A 75 -11.87 1.27 -6.25
N ILE A 76 -11.55 0.08 -6.79
CA ILE A 76 -10.19 -0.23 -7.29
C ILE A 76 -9.69 0.85 -8.29
N PRO A 77 -10.45 1.25 -9.34
CA PRO A 77 -10.00 2.30 -10.25
C PRO A 77 -9.69 3.62 -9.55
N ALA A 78 -10.45 4.00 -8.50
CA ALA A 78 -10.17 5.21 -7.72
C ALA A 78 -8.81 5.12 -7.01
N VAL A 79 -8.48 3.98 -6.38
CA VAL A 79 -7.16 3.76 -5.77
C VAL A 79 -6.04 3.85 -6.80
N LEU A 80 -6.19 3.19 -7.95
CA LEU A 80 -5.17 3.19 -9.00
C LEU A 80 -4.93 4.59 -9.58
N LYS A 81 -6.01 5.34 -9.82
CA LYS A 81 -5.95 6.71 -10.31
C LYS A 81 -5.29 7.64 -9.27
N ALA A 82 -5.73 7.56 -8.02
CA ALA A 82 -5.20 8.39 -6.94
C ALA A 82 -3.72 8.11 -6.65
N GLY A 83 -3.29 6.85 -6.66
CA GLY A 83 -1.88 6.49 -6.49
C GLY A 83 -1.00 6.97 -7.66
N LEU A 84 -1.51 6.91 -8.89
CA LEU A 84 -0.80 7.45 -10.05
C LEU A 84 -0.71 8.99 -10.00
N GLU A 85 -1.83 9.67 -9.77
CA GLU A 85 -1.89 11.14 -9.81
C GLU A 85 -1.25 11.80 -8.59
N GLY A 86 -1.45 11.25 -7.40
CA GLY A 86 -0.95 11.83 -6.15
C GLY A 86 0.49 11.42 -5.81
N PHE A 87 0.94 10.24 -6.26
CA PHE A 87 2.25 9.71 -5.86
C PHE A 87 3.11 9.19 -7.02
N ASN A 88 2.61 9.18 -8.26
CA ASN A 88 3.26 8.53 -9.39
C ASN A 88 3.64 7.07 -9.08
N VAL A 89 2.69 6.32 -8.51
CA VAL A 89 2.80 4.88 -8.26
C VAL A 89 2.06 4.13 -9.36
N HIS A 90 2.75 3.23 -10.04
CA HIS A 90 2.18 2.42 -11.09
C HIS A 90 1.20 1.38 -10.54
N ARG A 91 0.22 1.00 -11.36
CA ARG A 91 -0.87 0.11 -10.96
C ARG A 91 -0.42 -1.29 -10.54
N ASP A 92 0.75 -1.74 -10.98
CA ASP A 92 1.28 -3.07 -10.66
C ASP A 92 1.59 -3.23 -9.17
N LEU A 93 1.96 -2.14 -8.49
CA LEU A 93 2.15 -2.13 -7.03
C LEU A 93 0.84 -2.08 -6.24
N LEU A 94 -0.20 -1.46 -6.81
CA LEU A 94 -1.44 -1.16 -6.08
C LEU A 94 -2.55 -2.18 -6.31
N ILE A 95 -2.58 -2.84 -7.46
CA ILE A 95 -3.75 -3.64 -7.87
C ILE A 95 -4.07 -4.78 -6.91
N LEU A 96 -3.06 -5.45 -6.35
CA LEU A 96 -3.28 -6.56 -5.42
C LEU A 96 -3.82 -6.05 -4.07
N ALA A 97 -3.23 -4.97 -3.53
CA ALA A 97 -3.70 -4.34 -2.31
C ALA A 97 -5.13 -3.78 -2.47
N ALA A 98 -5.44 -3.14 -3.60
CA ALA A 98 -6.77 -2.62 -3.87
C ALA A 98 -7.83 -3.74 -3.97
N LYS A 99 -7.47 -4.90 -4.53
CA LYS A 99 -8.34 -6.09 -4.55
C LYS A 99 -8.52 -6.71 -3.18
N ALA A 100 -7.45 -6.83 -2.39
CA ALA A 100 -7.55 -7.34 -1.03
C ALA A 100 -8.38 -6.40 -0.13
N GLY A 101 -8.33 -5.08 -0.36
CA GLY A 101 -9.19 -4.12 0.33
C GLY A 101 -10.68 -4.32 0.09
N LEU A 102 -11.09 -4.85 -1.07
CA LEU A 102 -12.51 -5.23 -1.29
C LEU A 102 -12.94 -6.38 -0.39
N LEU A 103 -12.05 -7.34 -0.11
CA LEU A 103 -12.32 -8.44 0.80
C LEU A 103 -12.44 -7.98 2.26
N ALA A 104 -12.01 -6.75 2.56
CA ALA A 104 -12.15 -6.17 3.89
C ALA A 104 -13.50 -5.48 4.12
N SER A 105 -14.36 -5.37 3.11
CA SER A 105 -15.63 -4.64 3.16
C SER A 105 -16.82 -5.56 2.87
N ASP A 106 -17.97 -5.26 3.46
CA ASP A 106 -19.25 -5.92 3.14
C ASP A 106 -19.99 -5.25 1.95
N LEU A 107 -19.28 -4.42 1.18
CA LEU A 107 -19.82 -3.73 0.00
C LEU A 107 -19.44 -4.51 -1.26
N ASP A 108 -20.26 -4.44 -2.30
CA ASP A 108 -20.11 -5.30 -3.49
C ASP A 108 -18.79 -5.09 -4.27
N ASP A 109 -18.43 -3.83 -4.54
CA ASP A 109 -17.27 -3.47 -5.38
C ASP A 109 -16.53 -2.21 -4.87
N GLN A 110 -16.80 -1.84 -3.62
CA GLN A 110 -16.27 -0.65 -2.95
C GLN A 110 -15.76 -1.00 -1.55
N PHE A 111 -15.00 -0.11 -0.94
CA PHE A 111 -14.66 -0.18 0.48
C PHE A 111 -14.54 1.23 1.08
N SER A 112 -14.61 1.33 2.40
CA SER A 112 -14.21 2.51 3.16
C SER A 112 -12.80 2.34 3.68
N LEU A 113 -12.04 3.43 3.86
CA LEU A 113 -10.69 3.36 4.41
C LEU A 113 -10.64 2.74 5.81
N ALA A 114 -11.72 2.83 6.59
CA ALA A 114 -11.83 2.16 7.88
C ALA A 114 -11.88 0.63 7.76
N ASP A 115 -12.43 0.10 6.66
CA ASP A 115 -12.66 -1.34 6.48
C ASP A 115 -11.33 -2.10 6.33
N ILE A 116 -10.33 -1.47 5.70
CA ILE A 116 -8.98 -2.05 5.54
C ILE A 116 -8.18 -2.14 6.85
N ALA A 117 -8.80 -1.78 7.99
CA ALA A 117 -8.31 -2.13 9.32
C ALA A 117 -8.60 -3.59 9.74
N LEU A 118 -9.27 -4.37 8.87
CA LEU A 118 -9.50 -5.80 9.08
C LEU A 118 -8.17 -6.53 9.28
N HIS A 119 -7.91 -6.92 10.52
CA HIS A 119 -6.69 -7.62 10.91
C HIS A 119 -6.57 -8.96 10.18
N GLY A 120 -5.34 -9.28 9.75
CA GLY A 120 -5.07 -10.52 9.05
C GLY A 120 -5.41 -10.51 7.55
N ASN A 121 -6.09 -9.47 7.05
CA ASN A 121 -6.16 -9.18 5.61
C ASN A 121 -4.81 -8.56 5.17
N ILE A 122 -4.78 -7.26 4.85
CA ILE A 122 -3.54 -6.48 4.68
C ILE A 122 -3.01 -6.03 6.03
N GLU A 123 -3.89 -5.54 6.91
CA GLU A 123 -3.51 -5.07 8.26
C GLU A 123 -2.83 -6.19 9.05
N HIS A 124 -1.74 -5.84 9.72
CA HIS A 124 -0.83 -6.79 10.35
C HIS A 124 -0.11 -6.18 11.57
N ASP A 125 0.38 -7.08 12.42
CA ASP A 125 1.25 -6.73 13.55
C ASP A 125 2.60 -6.16 13.11
N ALA A 126 3.32 -5.60 14.08
CA ALA A 126 4.62 -4.93 13.92
C ALA A 126 4.57 -3.77 12.92
N SER A 127 3.42 -3.09 12.85
CA SER A 127 3.24 -1.84 12.12
C SER A 127 4.23 -0.77 12.59
N ILE A 128 4.69 0.09 11.66
CA ILE A 128 5.70 1.13 11.96
C ILE A 128 5.12 2.37 12.64
N SER A 129 3.79 2.51 12.70
CA SER A 129 3.14 3.69 13.28
C SER A 129 1.81 3.42 14.00
N ARG A 130 1.34 2.16 14.02
CA ARG A 130 0.08 1.73 14.65
C ARG A 130 0.41 0.65 15.68
N GLN A 131 -0.41 0.53 16.72
CA GLN A 131 -0.29 -0.59 17.66
C GLN A 131 -0.75 -1.88 16.98
N ASP A 132 -0.23 -3.01 17.43
CA ASP A 132 -0.83 -4.31 17.12
C ASP A 132 -2.26 -4.33 17.67
N ARG A 133 -3.21 -4.90 16.92
CA ARG A 133 -4.63 -4.83 17.29
C ARG A 133 -4.90 -5.37 18.70
N ASP A 134 -4.23 -6.46 19.08
CA ASP A 134 -4.42 -7.10 20.39
C ASP A 134 -3.87 -6.28 21.56
N LEU A 135 -3.12 -5.21 21.27
CA LEU A 135 -2.55 -4.28 22.26
C LEU A 135 -3.23 -2.91 22.27
N GLY A 136 -4.03 -2.56 21.26
CA GLY A 136 -4.65 -1.25 21.16
C GLY A 136 -5.20 -0.93 19.77
N SER A 137 -5.10 0.33 19.36
CA SER A 137 -5.64 0.75 18.06
C SER A 137 -4.68 0.41 16.92
N ASN A 138 -5.12 -0.48 16.03
CA ASN A 138 -4.45 -0.77 14.76
C ASN A 138 -4.77 0.25 13.65
N VAL A 139 -5.52 1.32 13.96
CA VAL A 139 -5.93 2.35 12.99
C VAL A 139 -5.25 3.68 13.25
N VAL A 140 -5.25 4.13 14.51
CA VAL A 140 -4.82 5.47 14.89
C VAL A 140 -3.29 5.55 14.92
N PHE A 141 -2.74 6.61 14.32
CA PHE A 141 -1.31 6.91 14.42
C PHE A 141 -0.88 6.98 15.90
N ASN A 142 0.21 6.30 16.23
CA ASN A 142 0.75 6.22 17.57
C ASN A 142 2.21 6.70 17.58
N GLU A 143 2.47 7.83 18.24
CA GLU A 143 3.79 8.48 18.29
C GLU A 143 4.83 7.63 19.03
N GLU A 144 4.42 6.86 20.05
CA GLU A 144 5.33 5.96 20.79
C GLU A 144 5.84 4.83 19.89
N ILE A 145 4.95 4.20 19.12
CA ILE A 145 5.32 3.21 18.11
C ILE A 145 6.22 3.85 17.03
N TYR A 146 5.81 5.02 16.53
CA TYR A 146 6.51 5.72 15.45
C TYR A 146 7.90 6.20 15.84
N THR A 147 8.16 6.40 17.13
CA THR A 147 9.47 6.84 17.66
C THR A 147 10.61 5.92 17.20
N THR A 148 10.34 4.63 16.99
CA THR A 148 11.32 3.68 16.43
C THR A 148 11.81 4.12 15.04
N LEU A 149 10.90 4.50 14.14
CA LEU A 149 11.27 5.06 12.84
C LEU A 149 11.86 6.46 12.99
N ALA A 150 11.23 7.33 13.77
CA ALA A 150 11.64 8.73 13.96
C ALA A 150 13.11 8.89 14.38
N ASN A 151 13.59 7.97 15.23
CA ASN A 151 14.96 7.98 15.76
C ASN A 151 15.94 7.13 14.93
N SER A 152 15.47 6.44 13.89
CA SER A 152 16.32 5.60 13.05
C SER A 152 17.30 6.43 12.21
N ASN A 153 18.39 5.79 11.76
CA ASN A 153 19.46 6.42 10.97
C ASN A 153 20.06 7.69 11.64
N PRO A 154 20.59 7.58 12.87
CA PRO A 154 21.11 8.74 13.59
C PRO A 154 22.29 9.40 12.85
N GLY A 155 22.41 10.71 13.00
CA GLY A 155 23.49 11.50 12.37
C GLY A 155 23.20 11.98 10.94
N VAL A 156 22.10 11.55 10.33
CA VAL A 156 21.64 12.03 9.02
C VAL A 156 20.15 12.39 9.03
N ASP A 157 19.72 13.19 8.06
CA ASP A 157 18.38 13.77 7.93
C ASP A 157 17.47 13.01 6.94
N TYR A 158 17.82 11.78 6.57
CA TYR A 158 17.04 10.90 5.70
C TYR A 158 16.86 9.49 6.30
N TYR A 159 15.79 8.82 5.91
CA TYR A 159 15.66 7.36 6.02
C TYR A 159 16.17 6.71 4.74
N ASN A 160 16.67 5.48 4.86
CA ASN A 160 17.05 4.66 3.72
C ASN A 160 16.63 3.20 3.91
N THR A 161 16.91 2.36 2.93
CA THR A 161 16.58 0.93 2.98
C THR A 161 17.26 0.20 4.15
N THR A 162 18.45 0.62 4.58
CA THR A 162 19.15 0.02 5.73
C THR A 162 18.44 0.36 7.04
N SER A 163 18.13 1.64 7.27
CA SER A 163 17.40 2.06 8.47
C SER A 163 15.99 1.48 8.50
N ALA A 164 15.33 1.35 7.35
CA ALA A 164 14.01 0.71 7.25
C ALA A 164 14.05 -0.78 7.67
N GLY A 165 15.07 -1.53 7.24
CA GLY A 165 15.28 -2.91 7.70
C GLY A 165 15.46 -2.99 9.21
N GLN A 166 16.34 -2.15 9.77
CA GLN A 166 16.58 -2.09 11.23
C GLN A 166 15.31 -1.72 12.01
N VAL A 167 14.49 -0.82 11.49
CA VAL A 167 13.20 -0.45 12.09
C VAL A 167 12.24 -1.65 12.09
N GLN A 168 12.16 -2.41 10.99
CA GLN A 168 11.33 -3.62 10.98
C GLN A 168 11.81 -4.63 12.01
N GLN A 169 13.12 -4.85 12.13
CA GLN A 169 13.66 -5.75 13.14
C GLN A 169 13.21 -5.33 14.55
N ALA A 170 13.43 -4.05 14.89
CA ALA A 170 13.07 -3.51 16.19
C ALA A 170 11.56 -3.58 16.46
N ARG A 171 10.71 -3.28 15.46
CA ARG A 171 9.25 -3.37 15.61
C ARG A 171 8.78 -4.81 15.80
N MET A 172 9.36 -5.78 15.09
CA MET A 172 9.06 -7.20 15.30
C MET A 172 9.48 -7.69 16.68
N GLU A 173 10.65 -7.28 17.17
CA GLU A 173 11.12 -7.63 18.52
C GLU A 173 10.21 -7.03 19.61
N GLN A 174 9.78 -5.77 19.44
CA GLN A 174 8.82 -5.11 20.34
C GLN A 174 7.46 -5.81 20.34
N SER A 175 6.90 -6.13 19.16
CA SER A 175 5.64 -6.85 19.04
C SER A 175 5.75 -8.27 19.62
N ARG A 176 6.82 -9.02 19.34
CA ARG A 176 7.07 -10.34 19.93
C ARG A 176 7.14 -10.30 21.46
N ALA A 177 7.72 -9.26 22.02
CA ALA A 177 7.85 -9.11 23.47
C ALA A 177 6.52 -8.73 24.16
N ALA A 178 5.68 -7.94 23.48
CA ALA A 178 4.48 -7.34 24.06
C ALA A 178 3.17 -8.07 23.72
N ASN A 179 3.09 -8.71 22.55
CA ASN A 179 1.87 -9.33 22.01
C ASN A 179 1.99 -10.87 22.03
N PRO A 180 1.31 -11.57 22.95
CA PRO A 180 1.29 -13.03 22.99
C PRO A 180 0.72 -13.70 21.74
N ASN A 181 -0.09 -12.98 20.96
CA ASN A 181 -0.71 -13.44 19.72
C ASN A 181 0.02 -12.92 18.48
N PHE A 182 1.24 -12.39 18.64
CA PHE A 182 2.01 -11.77 17.57
C PHE A 182 2.10 -12.65 16.33
N ARG A 183 1.67 -12.12 15.18
CA ARG A 183 1.76 -12.80 13.89
C ARG A 183 2.91 -12.27 13.04
N ASN A 184 3.78 -13.19 12.63
CA ASN A 184 4.88 -12.87 11.74
C ASN A 184 5.22 -14.05 10.83
N THR A 185 4.48 -14.14 9.73
CA THR A 185 4.72 -15.10 8.64
C THR A 185 5.36 -14.41 7.44
N ILE A 186 5.59 -15.17 6.36
CA ILE A 186 6.07 -14.60 5.10
C ILE A 186 5.10 -13.56 4.53
N LYS A 187 3.79 -13.66 4.80
CA LYS A 187 2.77 -12.70 4.34
C LYS A 187 3.00 -11.34 4.99
N GLU A 188 2.99 -11.27 6.32
CA GLU A 188 3.18 -10.00 7.06
C GLU A 188 4.56 -9.40 6.74
N PHE A 189 5.59 -10.24 6.58
CA PHE A 189 6.91 -9.77 6.13
C PHE A 189 6.90 -9.10 4.75
N GLN A 190 6.25 -9.73 3.78
CA GLN A 190 6.16 -9.16 2.44
C GLN A 190 5.41 -7.83 2.42
N ILE A 191 4.32 -7.71 3.19
CA ILE A 191 3.53 -6.49 3.28
C ILE A 191 4.36 -5.38 3.94
N ARG A 192 4.87 -5.58 5.17
CA ARG A 192 5.70 -4.59 5.90
C ARG A 192 6.88 -4.06 5.07
N THR A 193 7.53 -4.96 4.32
CA THR A 193 8.68 -4.61 3.48
C THR A 193 8.29 -3.77 2.28
N ARG A 194 7.18 -4.07 1.62
CA ARG A 194 6.66 -3.24 0.52
C ARG A 194 6.12 -1.90 1.02
N GLU A 195 5.49 -1.85 2.18
CA GLU A 195 5.07 -0.59 2.81
C GLU A 195 6.27 0.31 3.14
N SER A 196 7.36 -0.31 3.61
CA SER A 196 8.61 0.41 3.86
C SER A 196 9.23 0.96 2.58
N ALA A 197 9.25 0.15 1.51
CA ALA A 197 9.67 0.61 0.19
C ALA A 197 8.77 1.74 -0.34
N LEU A 198 7.46 1.68 -0.10
CA LEU A 198 6.49 2.68 -0.55
C LEU A 198 6.74 4.04 0.12
N TYR A 199 6.91 4.14 1.44
CA TYR A 199 7.17 5.46 2.03
C TYR A 199 8.53 6.02 1.59
N LEU A 200 9.55 5.18 1.41
CA LEU A 200 10.86 5.62 0.90
C LEU A 200 10.79 6.12 -0.54
N SER A 201 9.96 5.47 -1.36
CA SER A 201 9.78 5.83 -2.77
C SER A 201 8.93 7.09 -2.92
N VAL A 202 7.77 7.13 -2.27
CA VAL A 202 6.78 8.21 -2.39
C VAL A 202 7.27 9.51 -1.77
N MET A 203 7.94 9.44 -0.62
CA MET A 203 8.46 10.63 0.08
C MET A 203 9.93 10.89 -0.24
N GLY A 204 10.48 10.21 -1.24
CA GLY A 204 11.90 10.26 -1.59
C GLY A 204 12.13 9.90 -3.05
N ASP A 205 13.01 8.94 -3.27
CA ASP A 205 13.43 8.51 -4.59
C ASP A 205 13.24 6.99 -4.75
N PRO A 206 12.42 6.52 -5.71
CA PRO A 206 12.14 5.10 -5.92
C PRO A 206 13.35 4.26 -6.37
N GLU A 207 14.40 4.88 -6.93
CA GLU A 207 15.58 4.14 -7.39
C GLU A 207 16.63 3.95 -6.30
N THR A 208 16.79 4.94 -5.43
CA THR A 208 17.77 4.92 -4.33
C THR A 208 17.17 4.45 -3.01
N GLY A 209 15.85 4.64 -2.81
CA GLY A 209 15.17 4.37 -1.55
C GLY A 209 15.65 5.28 -0.43
N ILE A 210 16.03 6.51 -0.74
CA ILE A 210 16.39 7.56 0.22
C ILE A 210 15.23 8.56 0.28
N ALA A 211 14.72 8.81 1.49
CA ALA A 211 13.65 9.77 1.72
C ALA A 211 14.01 10.74 2.86
N PRO A 212 13.91 12.06 2.67
CA PRO A 212 14.10 13.02 3.74
C PRO A 212 13.17 12.73 4.92
N LYS A 213 13.73 12.68 6.15
CA LYS A 213 12.95 12.40 7.37
C LYS A 213 11.80 13.38 7.53
N LYS A 214 12.03 14.65 7.17
CA LYS A 214 11.02 15.70 7.21
C LYS A 214 9.74 15.31 6.44
N PHE A 215 9.88 14.76 5.23
CA PHE A 215 8.73 14.41 4.39
C PHE A 215 7.99 13.18 4.92
N VAL A 216 8.74 12.14 5.28
CA VAL A 216 8.17 10.92 5.85
C VAL A 216 7.45 11.23 7.17
N ASN A 217 8.08 12.00 8.06
CA ASN A 217 7.50 12.38 9.35
C ASN A 217 6.19 13.15 9.21
N ILE A 218 6.09 14.09 8.26
CA ILE A 218 4.85 14.82 7.99
C ILE A 218 3.76 13.89 7.46
N MET A 219 4.08 13.02 6.49
CA MET A 219 3.09 12.09 5.95
C MET A 219 2.55 11.13 7.02
N PHE A 220 3.38 10.62 7.93
CA PHE A 220 2.90 9.72 8.99
C PHE A 220 2.14 10.46 10.10
N ARG A 221 2.63 11.61 10.56
CA ARG A 221 2.04 12.34 11.70
C ARG A 221 0.81 13.16 11.33
N GLU A 222 0.78 13.68 10.11
CA GLU A 222 -0.26 14.62 9.66
C GLU A 222 -1.11 14.06 8.52
N GLU A 223 -0.69 12.94 7.90
CA GLU A 223 -1.35 12.38 6.71
C GLU A 223 -1.58 13.46 5.65
N ARG A 224 -0.52 14.24 5.42
CA ARG A 224 -0.46 15.41 4.55
C ARG A 224 0.72 15.31 3.60
N LEU A 225 0.54 15.78 2.37
CA LEU A 225 1.64 15.98 1.42
C LEU A 225 2.51 17.18 1.87
N PRO A 226 3.84 17.03 2.00
CA PRO A 226 4.74 18.08 2.46
C PRO A 226 5.06 19.15 1.40
N LEU A 227 4.03 19.69 0.73
CA LEU A 227 4.17 20.63 -0.40
C LEU A 227 4.87 21.93 0.01
N ALA A 228 4.49 22.50 1.16
CA ALA A 228 5.11 23.71 1.70
C ALA A 228 6.57 23.46 2.11
N GLU A 229 6.89 22.21 2.43
CA GLU A 229 8.22 21.77 2.84
C GLU A 229 9.13 21.43 1.67
N GLY A 230 8.62 21.51 0.43
CA GLY A 230 9.38 21.29 -0.80
C GLY A 230 9.25 19.88 -1.39
N TRP A 231 8.37 19.04 -0.84
CA TRP A 231 8.09 17.73 -1.45
C TRP A 231 7.44 17.91 -2.82
N ARG A 232 7.88 17.10 -3.77
CA ARG A 232 7.30 16.97 -5.11
C ARG A 232 7.05 15.50 -5.40
N ILE A 233 6.08 15.23 -6.27
CA ILE A 233 5.82 13.87 -6.75
C ILE A 233 7.12 13.34 -7.41
N PRO A 234 7.59 12.14 -7.05
CA PRO A 234 8.80 11.57 -7.64
C PRO A 234 8.73 11.53 -9.17
N LYS A 235 9.81 11.96 -9.83
CA LYS A 235 9.91 11.97 -11.30
C LYS A 235 9.90 10.55 -11.87
N VAL A 236 10.66 9.67 -11.23
CA VAL A 236 10.66 8.25 -11.53
C VAL A 236 9.38 7.64 -10.96
N GLN A 237 8.66 6.89 -11.78
CA GLN A 237 7.48 6.17 -11.34
C GLN A 237 7.88 5.00 -10.44
N SER A 238 7.18 4.84 -9.31
CA SER A 238 7.33 3.63 -8.49
C SER A 238 6.59 2.48 -9.17
N ASP A 239 7.28 1.40 -9.45
CA ASP A 239 6.83 0.22 -10.21
C ASP A 239 7.43 -1.07 -9.60
N SER A 240 7.06 -2.24 -10.12
CA SER A 240 7.59 -3.52 -9.63
C SER A 240 9.12 -3.63 -9.69
N ARG A 241 9.80 -2.95 -10.62
CA ARG A 241 11.27 -2.97 -10.73
C ARG A 241 11.92 -2.20 -9.58
N THR A 242 11.50 -0.96 -9.37
CA THR A 242 11.98 -0.10 -8.27
C THR A 242 11.66 -0.71 -6.91
N ASP A 243 10.42 -1.14 -6.70
CA ASP A 243 9.98 -1.79 -5.47
C ASP A 243 10.76 -3.07 -5.17
N SER A 244 10.97 -3.96 -6.15
CA SER A 244 11.73 -5.20 -5.92
C SER A 244 13.18 -4.93 -5.51
N LYS A 245 13.81 -3.88 -6.05
CA LYS A 245 15.16 -3.46 -5.67
C LYS A 245 15.20 -2.98 -4.22
N LEU A 246 14.25 -2.11 -3.83
CA LEU A 246 14.17 -1.60 -2.46
C LEU A 246 13.83 -2.71 -1.47
N PHE A 247 12.87 -3.57 -1.81
CA PHE A 247 12.48 -4.75 -1.04
C PHE A 247 13.70 -5.61 -0.71
N ALA A 248 14.50 -5.96 -1.71
CA ALA A 248 15.69 -6.80 -1.50
C ALA A 248 16.73 -6.11 -0.59
N ALA A 249 16.84 -4.78 -0.63
CA ALA A 249 17.75 -4.03 0.23
C ALA A 249 17.24 -3.95 1.68
N ILE A 250 15.95 -3.70 1.88
CA ILE A 250 15.32 -3.67 3.21
C ILE A 250 15.39 -5.05 3.85
N PHE A 251 15.09 -6.11 3.09
CA PHE A 251 15.16 -7.49 3.55
C PHE A 251 16.53 -7.83 4.16
N ARG A 252 17.63 -7.47 3.49
CA ARG A 252 18.99 -7.73 3.99
C ARG A 252 19.28 -7.11 5.37
N GLY A 253 18.62 -6.00 5.70
CA GLY A 253 18.78 -5.32 6.99
C GLY A 253 17.70 -5.66 8.02
N SER A 254 16.72 -6.49 7.67
CA SER A 254 15.53 -6.75 8.51
C SER A 254 15.72 -7.82 9.58
N GLY A 255 16.76 -8.66 9.46
CA GLY A 255 16.96 -9.81 10.34
C GLY A 255 15.78 -10.78 10.37
N TRP A 256 14.91 -10.76 9.34
CA TRP A 256 13.63 -11.45 9.40
C TRP A 256 13.77 -12.97 9.50
N THR A 257 13.03 -13.54 10.45
CA THR A 257 12.75 -14.97 10.57
C THR A 257 11.25 -15.16 10.84
N PRO A 258 10.60 -16.20 10.28
CA PRO A 258 9.20 -16.49 10.60
C PRO A 258 9.05 -16.98 12.05
N GLU A 259 7.91 -16.72 12.67
CA GLU A 259 7.56 -17.36 13.95
C GLU A 259 7.26 -18.86 13.74
N PRO A 260 7.70 -19.73 14.66
CA PRO A 260 7.45 -21.16 14.55
C PRO A 260 5.95 -21.46 14.61
N ASN A 261 5.50 -22.47 13.85
CA ASN A 261 4.12 -22.97 13.83
C ASN A 261 3.05 -21.95 13.37
N GLN A 262 3.44 -20.88 12.66
CA GLN A 262 2.47 -19.97 12.04
C GLN A 262 2.39 -20.21 10.52
N CYS A 263 1.16 -20.32 10.00
CA CYS A 263 0.88 -20.41 8.57
C CYS A 263 0.42 -19.05 8.02
N PRO A 264 0.85 -18.67 6.80
CA PRO A 264 0.32 -17.49 6.13
C PRO A 264 -1.12 -17.75 5.67
N TRP A 265 -2.07 -16.92 6.10
CA TRP A 265 -3.45 -16.90 5.62
C TRP A 265 -3.92 -15.45 5.46
N VAL A 266 -5.03 -15.22 4.77
CA VAL A 266 -5.61 -13.87 4.56
C VAL A 266 -7.06 -13.88 5.04
N THR A 267 -7.47 -12.93 5.89
CA THR A 267 -8.89 -12.75 6.26
C THR A 267 -9.66 -12.31 5.02
N LEU A 268 -10.68 -13.07 4.62
CA LEU A 268 -11.38 -12.87 3.34
C LEU A 268 -12.68 -12.07 3.44
N ALA A 269 -13.15 -11.76 4.65
CA ALA A 269 -14.38 -11.00 4.90
C ALA A 269 -14.41 -10.48 6.34
N GLN A 270 -15.25 -9.49 6.62
CA GLN A 270 -15.57 -9.08 7.99
C GLN A 270 -16.18 -10.25 8.77
N GLY A 271 -15.75 -10.43 10.02
CA GLY A 271 -16.21 -11.51 10.90
C GLY A 271 -15.74 -12.92 10.52
N ALA A 272 -14.89 -13.07 9.50
CA ALA A 272 -14.27 -14.36 9.18
C ALA A 272 -13.30 -14.79 10.29
N PRO A 273 -13.07 -16.11 10.47
CA PRO A 273 -12.11 -16.61 11.44
C PRO A 273 -10.69 -16.11 11.12
N GLU A 274 -9.98 -15.72 12.18
CA GLU A 274 -8.65 -15.10 12.10
C GLU A 274 -7.53 -16.06 12.40
N ASP A 275 -7.79 -17.33 12.73
CA ASP A 275 -6.73 -18.33 12.66
C ASP A 275 -7.34 -19.66 12.28
N PRO A 276 -7.81 -19.79 11.04
CA PRO A 276 -8.69 -20.88 10.68
C PRO A 276 -8.03 -22.27 10.78
N VAL A 277 -6.69 -22.30 10.86
CA VAL A 277 -5.88 -23.50 11.10
C VAL A 277 -5.85 -23.88 12.58
N ASN A 278 -5.81 -22.91 13.49
CA ASN A 278 -5.68 -23.14 14.93
C ASN A 278 -7.03 -23.09 15.68
N ASP A 279 -8.04 -22.42 15.15
CA ASP A 279 -9.39 -22.39 15.71
C ASP A 279 -10.28 -23.56 15.25
N GLY A 280 -9.78 -24.39 14.33
CA GLY A 280 -10.46 -25.59 13.82
C GLY A 280 -11.59 -25.30 12.82
N SER A 281 -11.71 -24.07 12.31
CA SER A 281 -12.72 -23.72 11.29
C SER A 281 -12.39 -24.25 9.89
N ILE A 282 -11.15 -24.65 9.64
CA ILE A 282 -10.77 -25.50 8.50
C ILE A 282 -10.52 -26.93 9.03
N LEU A 283 -11.60 -27.71 9.11
CA LEU A 283 -11.58 -29.18 9.15
C LEU A 283 -12.30 -29.72 7.91
#